data_AF-A0AAV6PKX4-F1
#
_entry.id   AF-A0AAV6PKX4-F1
#
_cell.length_a   1.000
_cell.length_b   1.000
_cell.length_c   1.000
_cell.angle_alpha   90.00
_cell.angle_beta   90.00
_cell.angle_gamma   90.00
#
_symmetry.space_group_name_H-M   'P 1'
#
loop_
_entity.id
_entity.type
_entity.pdbx_description
1 polymer ?
#
loop_
_entity_poly.entity_id
_entity_poly.type
_entity_poly.pdbx_seq_one_letter_code
_entity_poly.pdbx_strand_id
1 'polypeptide(L)'
;IMVMTSRNVNSMTMTEKGTVSKDTTNTPMTAVAMNHKAMPVMAVNHKAISHMATNQKSMTGKAVNHKANSHMATNRKPMIGMVVNHKAMTHMVTNHKYMTGMAVNHKAMTHMVMNHKHITGMAVNHKTMTRMVIHMTDKSLTKKAMTDMTSLNTKHWQW
;
A
#
# COMPACT_ATOMS: atom_id res chain seq x y z
N ILE A 1 -11.98 12.44 14.64
CA ILE A 1 -10.65 11.80 14.57
C ILE A 1 -10.62 10.79 15.70
N MET A 2 -10.57 9.48 15.42
CA MET A 2 -10.44 8.48 16.48
C MET A 2 -8.95 8.30 16.79
N VAL A 3 -8.46 8.99 17.81
CA VAL A 3 -7.09 8.81 18.32
C VAL A 3 -7.16 7.70 19.37
N MET A 4 -6.67 6.51 19.04
CA MET A 4 -6.48 5.44 20.02
C MET A 4 -5.00 5.36 20.37
N THR A 5 -4.65 5.86 21.57
CA THR A 5 -3.33 5.71 22.19
C THR A 5 -3.13 4.28 22.71
N SER A 6 -1.89 3.81 22.60
CA SER A 6 -1.50 2.41 22.72
C SER A 6 -1.64 1.85 24.14
N ARG A 7 -2.37 0.73 24.29
CA ARG A 7 -2.09 -0.31 25.28
C ARG A 7 -1.72 -1.57 24.52
N ASN A 8 -0.43 -1.90 24.46
CA ASN A 8 0.16 -3.19 24.06
C ASN A 8 -0.70 -4.08 23.13
N VAL A 9 -1.05 -3.60 21.93
CA VAL A 9 -1.83 -4.40 20.96
C VAL A 9 -0.90 -4.96 19.89
N ASN A 10 -0.62 -6.27 19.97
CA ASN A 10 0.09 -7.02 18.93
C ASN A 10 -0.70 -7.08 17.61
N SER A 11 -2.00 -6.79 17.63
CA SER A 11 -2.87 -6.78 16.45
C SER A 11 -3.94 -5.70 16.53
N MET A 12 -4.27 -5.06 15.42
CA MET A 12 -5.33 -4.06 15.34
C MET A 12 -6.36 -4.43 14.27
N THR A 13 -7.63 -4.48 14.66
CA THR A 13 -8.77 -4.67 13.76
C THR A 13 -9.74 -3.51 13.90
N MET A 14 -10.12 -2.86 12.80
CA MET A 14 -11.13 -1.79 12.81
C MET A 14 -12.26 -2.07 11.82
N THR A 15 -13.50 -1.88 12.28
CA THR A 15 -14.74 -2.19 11.53
C THR A 15 -15.75 -1.04 11.44
N GLU A 16 -15.62 0.07 12.20
CA GLU A 16 -16.60 1.18 12.22
C GLU A 16 -16.14 2.51 11.59
N LYS A 17 -17.11 3.38 11.24
CA LYS A 17 -16.93 4.63 10.47
C LYS A 17 -15.99 5.62 11.18
N GLY A 18 -14.86 5.96 10.56
CA GLY A 18 -14.03 7.07 11.04
C GLY A 18 -12.76 7.29 10.24
N THR A 19 -12.30 8.54 10.18
CA THR A 19 -10.94 8.86 9.72
C THR A 19 -9.92 8.30 10.72
N VAL A 20 -8.99 7.47 10.23
CA VAL A 20 -7.91 6.92 11.04
C VAL A 20 -6.60 7.59 10.61
N SER A 21 -6.14 8.52 11.43
CA SER A 21 -4.73 8.91 11.49
C SER A 21 -4.17 8.22 12.72
N LYS A 22 -3.38 7.16 12.53
CA LYS A 22 -2.75 6.46 13.65
C LYS A 22 -1.24 6.63 13.54
N ASP A 23 -0.71 7.49 14.39
CA ASP A 23 0.72 7.55 14.66
C ASP A 23 0.99 6.60 15.85
N THR A 24 1.65 5.49 15.56
CA THR A 24 1.93 4.43 16.51
C THR A 24 3.44 4.29 16.60
N THR A 25 4.04 5.32 17.17
CA THR A 25 5.47 5.43 17.37
C THR A 25 5.84 4.63 18.61
N ASN A 26 6.24 3.37 18.42
CA ASN A 26 7.38 2.72 19.11
C ASN A 26 7.26 1.20 19.30
N THR A 27 6.11 0.56 19.04
CA THR A 27 5.98 -0.91 19.13
C THR A 27 5.84 -1.59 17.76
N PRO A 28 6.51 -2.74 17.54
CA PRO A 28 6.24 -3.57 16.36
C PRO A 28 4.82 -4.11 16.44
N MET A 29 4.13 -4.14 15.30
CA MET A 29 2.76 -4.68 15.21
C MET A 29 2.76 -5.96 14.38
N THR A 30 2.12 -7.01 14.87
CA THR A 30 2.03 -8.26 14.12
C THR A 30 1.04 -8.11 12.96
N ALA A 31 -0.15 -7.57 13.22
CA ALA A 31 -1.18 -7.46 12.20
C ALA A 31 -2.01 -6.17 12.30
N VAL A 32 -2.34 -5.59 11.15
CA VAL A 32 -3.31 -4.52 10.98
C VAL A 32 -4.34 -4.95 9.95
N ALA A 33 -5.61 -5.03 10.35
CA ALA A 33 -6.72 -5.28 9.45
C ALA A 33 -7.77 -4.16 9.54
N MET A 34 -8.14 -3.57 8.40
CA MET A 34 -9.20 -2.55 8.33
C MET A 34 -10.22 -2.92 7.28
N ASN A 35 -11.48 -3.03 7.70
CA ASN A 35 -12.60 -3.32 6.82
C ASN A 35 -13.75 -2.34 7.06
N HIS A 36 -13.96 -1.40 6.14
CA HIS A 36 -15.05 -0.43 6.22
C HIS A 36 -15.66 -0.12 4.85
N LYS A 37 -16.87 0.46 4.86
CA LYS A 37 -17.55 0.86 3.64
C LYS A 37 -16.91 2.10 3.01
N ALA A 38 -16.62 3.12 3.81
CA ALA A 38 -16.01 4.36 3.32
C ALA A 38 -15.00 4.89 4.34
N MET A 39 -13.78 5.14 3.87
CA MET A 39 -12.68 5.68 4.65
C MET A 39 -12.03 6.80 3.83
N PRO A 40 -12.36 8.07 4.07
CA PRO A 40 -11.83 9.15 3.24
C PRO A 40 -10.30 9.14 3.22
N VAL A 41 -9.67 9.07 4.40
CA VAL A 41 -8.21 9.09 4.53
C VAL A 41 -7.75 8.07 5.56
N MET A 42 -6.63 7.42 5.25
CA MET A 42 -5.91 6.51 6.14
C MET A 42 -4.43 6.88 6.15
N ALA A 43 -3.89 7.13 7.35
CA ALA A 43 -2.46 7.29 7.58
C ALA A 43 -1.98 6.28 8.63
N VAL A 44 -0.94 5.50 8.29
CA VAL A 44 -0.32 4.53 9.20
C VAL A 44 1.19 4.71 9.20
N ASN A 45 1.74 4.99 10.37
CA ASN A 45 3.17 5.16 10.59
C ASN A 45 3.65 4.25 11.72
N HIS A 46 4.57 3.32 11.42
CA HIS A 46 5.09 2.35 12.38
C HIS A 46 6.53 1.95 12.07
N LYS A 47 7.28 1.53 13.10
CA LYS A 47 8.62 0.95 12.89
C LYS A 47 8.56 -0.35 12.10
N ALA A 48 7.72 -1.30 12.52
CA ALA A 48 7.58 -2.58 11.86
C ALA A 48 6.13 -3.07 11.93
N ILE A 49 5.64 -3.60 10.81
CA ILE A 49 4.33 -4.27 10.71
C ILE A 49 4.55 -5.60 10.00
N SER A 50 4.17 -6.74 10.57
CA SER A 50 4.34 -8.00 9.83
C SER A 50 3.29 -8.14 8.73
N HIS A 51 2.02 -7.84 9.04
CA HIS A 51 0.92 -7.94 8.09
C HIS A 51 0.02 -6.70 8.13
N MET A 52 -0.27 -6.11 6.96
CA MET A 52 -1.28 -5.09 6.78
C MET A 52 -2.28 -5.50 5.70
N ALA A 53 -3.52 -5.69 6.08
CA ALA A 53 -4.63 -5.93 5.16
C ALA A 53 -5.64 -4.78 5.25
N THR A 54 -6.03 -4.25 4.10
CA THR A 54 -7.10 -3.25 4.07
C THR A 54 -8.08 -3.57 2.97
N ASN A 55 -9.37 -3.67 3.31
CA ASN A 55 -10.46 -3.91 2.36
C ASN A 55 -11.52 -2.83 2.52
N GLN A 56 -11.87 -2.08 1.46
CA GLN A 56 -12.84 -0.99 1.58
C GLN A 56 -13.59 -0.77 0.27
N LYS A 57 -14.82 -0.24 0.35
CA LYS A 57 -15.59 0.11 -0.87
C LYS A 57 -15.03 1.36 -1.54
N SER A 58 -14.67 2.39 -0.77
CA SER A 58 -14.11 3.66 -1.26
C SER A 58 -13.10 4.29 -0.30
N MET A 59 -12.05 4.90 -0.87
CA MET A 59 -11.02 5.64 -0.14
C MET A 59 -10.43 6.78 -1.00
N THR A 60 -10.31 7.98 -0.44
CA THR A 60 -9.66 9.11 -1.13
C THR A 60 -8.15 8.98 -1.04
N GLY A 61 -7.61 8.76 0.15
CA GLY A 61 -6.16 8.74 0.36
C GLY A 61 -5.69 7.64 1.30
N LYS A 62 -4.59 6.99 0.93
CA LYS A 62 -3.84 6.10 1.81
C LYS A 62 -2.37 6.50 1.84
N ALA A 63 -1.84 6.78 3.03
CA ALA A 63 -0.43 6.95 3.27
C ALA A 63 0.06 5.89 4.27
N VAL A 64 1.08 5.14 3.89
CA VAL A 64 1.69 4.15 4.78
C VAL A 64 3.20 4.34 4.79
N ASN A 65 3.76 4.55 5.98
CA ASN A 65 5.19 4.69 6.20
C ASN A 65 5.66 3.67 7.23
N HIS A 66 6.70 2.90 6.92
CA HIS A 66 7.30 1.98 7.88
C HIS A 66 8.74 1.61 7.58
N LYS A 67 9.52 1.22 8.60
CA LYS A 67 10.88 0.71 8.35
C LYS A 67 10.83 -0.65 7.66
N ALA A 68 10.01 -1.57 8.18
CA ALA A 68 9.88 -2.93 7.65
C ALA A 68 8.41 -3.35 7.58
N ASN A 69 8.03 -4.00 6.48
CA ASN A 69 6.75 -4.69 6.38
C ASN A 69 6.85 -5.99 5.59
N SER A 70 6.42 -7.10 6.17
CA SER A 70 6.50 -8.37 5.45
C SER A 70 5.41 -8.44 4.38
N HIS A 71 4.17 -8.09 4.70
CA HIS A 71 3.05 -8.21 3.78
C HIS A 71 2.08 -7.03 3.82
N MET A 72 1.82 -6.45 2.65
CA MET A 72 0.79 -5.45 2.45
C MET A 72 -0.22 -5.92 1.40
N ALA A 73 -1.50 -5.92 1.75
CA ALA A 73 -2.60 -6.19 0.84
C ALA A 73 -3.64 -5.06 0.86
N THR A 74 -3.98 -4.53 -0.31
CA THR A 74 -5.04 -3.53 -0.47
C THR A 74 -6.04 -3.96 -1.52
N ASN A 75 -7.33 -3.98 -1.16
CA ASN A 75 -8.43 -4.27 -2.09
C ASN A 75 -9.47 -3.13 -2.06
N ARG A 76 -9.81 -2.51 -3.21
CA ARG A 76 -10.74 -1.34 -3.31
C ARG A 76 -11.48 -1.22 -4.64
N LYS A 77 -12.57 -0.44 -4.68
CA LYS A 77 -13.38 -0.24 -5.89
C LYS A 77 -13.76 1.22 -6.23
N PRO A 78 -13.31 2.26 -5.49
CA PRO A 78 -12.22 3.12 -6.03
C PRO A 78 -11.19 3.63 -4.98
N MET A 79 -9.99 4.02 -5.46
CA MET A 79 -8.98 4.75 -4.67
C MET A 79 -8.37 5.91 -5.46
N ILE A 80 -8.33 7.12 -4.89
CA ILE A 80 -7.76 8.29 -5.58
C ILE A 80 -6.23 8.30 -5.44
N GLY A 81 -5.70 8.19 -4.23
CA GLY A 81 -4.26 8.25 -3.98
C GLY A 81 -3.75 7.18 -3.02
N MET A 82 -2.64 6.54 -3.38
CA MET A 82 -1.88 5.67 -2.48
C MET A 82 -0.40 6.02 -2.50
N VAL A 83 0.13 6.28 -1.31
CA VAL A 83 1.56 6.49 -1.07
C VAL A 83 2.05 5.44 -0.09
N VAL A 84 3.09 4.70 -0.50
CA VAL A 84 3.77 3.75 0.39
C VAL A 84 5.26 4.05 0.41
N ASN A 85 5.79 4.29 1.61
CA ASN A 85 7.21 4.48 1.84
C ASN A 85 7.73 3.42 2.82
N HIS A 86 8.81 2.73 2.45
CA HIS A 86 9.43 1.75 3.33
C HIS A 86 10.91 1.50 3.09
N LYS A 87 11.67 1.07 4.12
CA LYS A 87 13.03 0.60 3.87
C LYS A 87 13.02 -0.81 3.26
N ALA A 88 12.26 -1.72 3.83
CA ALA A 88 12.17 -3.10 3.36
C ALA A 88 10.72 -3.60 3.31
N MET A 89 10.34 -4.23 2.19
CA MET A 89 9.07 -4.93 2.06
C MET A 89 9.21 -6.26 1.35
N THR A 90 8.64 -7.33 1.90
CA THR A 90 8.69 -8.63 1.21
C THR A 90 7.63 -8.70 0.12
N HIS A 91 6.37 -8.38 0.45
CA HIS A 91 5.26 -8.46 -0.49
C HIS A 91 4.32 -7.24 -0.45
N MET A 92 4.06 -6.67 -1.61
CA MET A 92 2.95 -5.75 -1.85
C MET A 92 1.98 -6.34 -2.85
N VAL A 93 0.70 -6.36 -2.50
CA VAL A 93 -0.40 -6.70 -3.39
C VAL A 93 -1.43 -5.57 -3.38
N THR A 94 -1.69 -4.98 -4.54
CA THR A 94 -2.74 -3.97 -4.72
C THR A 94 -3.75 -4.46 -5.75
N ASN A 95 -5.02 -4.50 -5.37
CA ASN A 95 -6.12 -4.88 -6.25
C ASN A 95 -7.19 -3.79 -6.24
N HIS A 96 -7.28 -3.01 -7.31
CA HIS A 96 -8.23 -1.89 -7.38
C HIS A 96 -8.96 -1.81 -8.71
N LYS A 97 -10.27 -1.59 -8.68
CA LYS A 97 -11.03 -1.30 -9.91
C LYS A 97 -10.56 -0.01 -10.57
N TYR A 98 -10.40 1.07 -9.80
CA TYR A 98 -9.92 2.36 -10.27
C TYR A 98 -8.88 2.91 -9.31
N MET A 99 -7.75 3.35 -9.85
CA MET A 99 -6.67 4.05 -9.16
C MET A 99 -6.29 5.32 -9.91
N THR A 100 -6.36 6.50 -9.30
CA THR A 100 -5.88 7.72 -9.96
C THR A 100 -4.36 7.86 -9.85
N GLY A 101 -3.80 7.65 -8.66
CA GLY A 101 -2.37 7.82 -8.42
C GLY A 101 -1.79 6.83 -7.42
N MET A 102 -0.69 6.19 -7.81
CA MET A 102 0.11 5.37 -6.90
C MET A 102 1.57 5.83 -6.90
N ALA A 103 2.12 6.02 -5.70
CA ALA A 103 3.54 6.28 -5.48
C ALA A 103 4.09 5.25 -4.48
N VAL A 104 5.13 4.52 -4.87
CA VAL A 104 5.82 3.58 -3.99
C VAL A 104 7.31 3.88 -3.97
N ASN A 105 7.82 4.19 -2.79
CA ASN A 105 9.23 4.48 -2.56
C ASN A 105 9.83 3.46 -1.59
N HIS A 106 10.93 2.82 -1.98
CA HIS A 106 11.60 1.86 -1.11
C HIS A 106 13.09 1.67 -1.33
N LYS A 107 13.78 1.11 -0.33
CA LYS A 107 15.16 0.63 -0.52
C LYS A 107 15.17 -0.80 -1.09
N ALA A 108 14.37 -1.70 -0.52
CA ALA A 108 14.32 -3.11 -0.93
C ALA A 108 12.88 -3.62 -0.97
N MET A 109 12.50 -4.26 -2.08
CA MET A 109 11.23 -4.96 -2.24
C MET A 109 11.40 -6.31 -2.93
N THR A 110 10.91 -7.40 -2.35
CA THR A 110 11.01 -8.71 -3.03
C THR A 110 9.94 -8.83 -4.12
N HIS A 111 8.67 -8.58 -3.79
CA HIS A 111 7.56 -8.79 -4.70
C HIS A 111 6.54 -7.66 -4.70
N MET A 112 6.23 -7.16 -5.89
CA MET A 112 5.13 -6.25 -6.15
C MET A 112 4.15 -6.88 -7.14
N VAL A 113 2.88 -6.97 -6.77
CA VAL A 113 1.80 -7.39 -7.66
C VAL A 113 0.71 -6.33 -7.65
N MET A 114 0.38 -5.83 -8.84
CA MET A 114 -0.67 -4.85 -9.03
C MET A 114 -1.67 -5.38 -10.04
N ASN A 115 -2.92 -5.50 -9.62
CA ASN A 115 -4.03 -5.91 -10.46
C ASN A 115 -5.08 -4.80 -10.47
N HIS A 116 -5.19 -4.10 -11.59
CA HIS A 116 -6.06 -2.95 -11.72
C HIS A 116 -6.90 -3.03 -12.98
N LYS A 117 -8.14 -2.54 -12.96
CA LYS A 117 -8.82 -2.27 -14.24
C LYS A 117 -8.28 -0.98 -14.84
N HIS A 118 -8.24 0.08 -14.03
CA HIS A 118 -7.70 1.37 -14.45
C HIS A 118 -6.68 1.95 -13.46
N ILE A 119 -5.57 2.48 -13.99
CA ILE A 119 -4.59 3.28 -13.26
C ILE A 119 -4.23 4.49 -14.11
N THR A 120 -4.40 5.72 -13.62
CA THR A 120 -4.01 6.92 -14.38
C THR A 120 -2.51 7.22 -14.24
N GLY A 121 -1.98 7.19 -13.02
CA GLY A 121 -0.59 7.53 -12.73
C GLY A 121 0.10 6.55 -11.78
N MET A 122 1.34 6.19 -12.12
CA MET A 122 2.17 5.32 -11.28
C MET A 122 3.63 5.80 -11.24
N ALA A 123 4.15 5.92 -10.03
CA ALA A 123 5.56 6.19 -9.76
C ALA A 123 6.14 5.13 -8.81
N VAL A 124 7.22 4.46 -9.22
CA VAL A 124 7.94 3.51 -8.36
C VAL A 124 9.42 3.86 -8.31
N ASN A 125 9.89 4.22 -7.12
CA ASN A 125 11.30 4.49 -6.83
C ASN A 125 11.87 3.41 -5.93
N HIS A 126 12.99 2.81 -6.33
CA HIS A 126 13.59 1.69 -5.62
C HIS A 126 15.09 1.61 -5.78
N LYS A 127 15.83 1.15 -4.76
CA LYS A 127 17.22 0.71 -4.97
C LYS A 127 17.29 -0.74 -5.44
N THR A 128 16.49 -1.60 -4.84
CA THR A 128 16.46 -3.03 -5.16
C THR A 128 15.04 -3.55 -5.22
N MET A 129 14.73 -4.29 -6.28
CA MET A 129 13.45 -4.96 -6.42
C MET A 129 13.62 -6.30 -7.15
N THR A 130 13.11 -7.40 -6.62
CA THR A 130 13.29 -8.71 -7.28
C THR A 130 12.27 -8.93 -8.40
N ARG A 131 10.98 -8.68 -8.13
CA ARG A 131 9.92 -8.96 -9.11
C ARG A 131 8.76 -7.96 -9.06
N MET A 132 8.39 -7.48 -10.24
CA MET A 132 7.20 -6.66 -10.45
C MET A 132 6.26 -7.30 -11.47
N VAL A 133 5.00 -7.47 -11.09
CA VAL A 133 3.92 -7.89 -11.98
C VAL A 133 2.82 -6.85 -11.97
N ILE A 134 2.48 -6.36 -13.15
CA ILE A 134 1.39 -5.40 -13.33
C ILE A 134 0.43 -5.96 -14.37
N HIS A 135 -0.80 -6.17 -13.94
CA HIS A 135 -1.92 -6.57 -14.76
C HIS A 135 -2.91 -5.41 -14.83
N MET A 136 -3.21 -4.95 -16.04
CA MET A 136 -4.20 -3.91 -16.30
C MET A 136 -5.16 -4.37 -17.38
N THR A 137 -6.48 -4.32 -17.16
CA THR A 137 -7.44 -4.73 -18.21
C THR A 137 -7.71 -3.65 -19.24
N ASP A 138 -7.39 -2.38 -18.92
CA ASP A 138 -7.67 -1.24 -19.77
C ASP A 138 -6.40 -0.40 -19.96
N LYS A 139 -6.16 0.08 -21.19
CA LYS A 139 -5.05 0.99 -21.56
C LYS A 139 -5.22 2.41 -20.98
N SER A 140 -5.25 2.50 -19.67
CA SER A 140 -5.58 3.71 -18.90
C SER A 140 -4.39 4.41 -18.26
N LEU A 141 -3.19 3.79 -18.30
CA LEU A 141 -1.96 4.36 -17.75
C LEU A 141 -1.48 5.52 -18.61
N THR A 142 -1.71 6.74 -18.15
CA THR A 142 -1.28 7.96 -18.85
C THR A 142 0.05 8.49 -18.35
N LYS A 143 0.45 8.14 -17.12
CA LYS A 143 1.73 8.56 -16.52
C LYS A 143 2.43 7.39 -15.83
N LYS A 144 3.66 7.11 -16.24
CA LYS A 144 4.52 6.07 -15.65
C LYS A 144 5.91 6.63 -15.42
N ALA A 145 6.37 6.58 -14.17
CA ALA A 145 7.75 6.86 -13.80
C ALA A 145 8.32 5.67 -13.02
N MET A 146 9.47 5.16 -13.43
CA MET A 146 10.18 4.10 -12.72
C MET A 146 11.67 4.41 -12.74
N THR A 147 12.26 4.65 -11.57
CA THR A 147 13.64 5.14 -11.42
C THR A 147 14.49 4.18 -10.58
N ASP A 148 15.79 4.14 -10.90
CA ASP A 148 16.84 3.20 -10.45
C ASP A 148 16.57 1.73 -10.79
N MET A 149 17.47 1.10 -11.57
CA MET A 149 17.24 -0.20 -12.20
C MET A 149 18.34 -1.25 -11.92
N THR A 150 19.12 -1.08 -10.85
CA THR A 150 20.33 -1.88 -10.61
C THR A 150 20.10 -3.35 -10.21
N SER A 151 18.85 -3.82 -10.03
CA SER A 151 18.60 -5.24 -9.68
C SER A 151 17.22 -5.80 -10.04
N LEU A 152 16.50 -5.21 -11.00
CA LEU A 152 15.17 -5.71 -11.33
C LEU A 152 15.24 -6.97 -12.21
N ASN A 153 15.16 -8.15 -11.58
CA ASN A 153 15.33 -9.43 -12.26
C ASN A 153 14.19 -9.76 -13.23
N THR A 154 12.95 -9.30 -13.01
CA THR A 154 11.84 -9.62 -13.93
C THR A 154 10.72 -8.56 -13.92
N LYS A 155 10.35 -8.11 -15.12
CA LYS A 155 9.15 -7.29 -15.39
C LYS A 155 8.14 -8.13 -16.17
N HIS A 156 6.95 -8.35 -15.61
CA HIS A 156 5.82 -8.87 -16.39
C HIS A 156 4.72 -7.82 -16.47
N TRP A 157 4.36 -7.48 -17.70
CA TRP A 157 3.27 -6.57 -18.04
C TRP A 157 2.26 -7.36 -18.87
N GLN A 158 1.03 -7.44 -18.40
CA GLN A 158 -0.09 -7.94 -19.17
C GLN A 158 -1.15 -6.85 -19.23
N TRP A 159 -1.55 -6.56 -20.47
CA TRP A 159 -2.66 -5.68 -20.82
C TRP A 159 -3.85 -6.53 -21.25
#